data_AF-A0A5J9WSB3-F1
#
_entry.id   AF-A0A5J9WSB3-F1
#
_cell.length_a   1.000
_cell.length_b   1.000
_cell.length_c   1.000
_cell.angle_alpha   90.00
_cell.angle_beta   90.00
_cell.angle_gamma   90.00
#
_symmetry.space_group_name_H-M   'P 1'
#
loop_
_entity.id
_entity.type
_entity.pdbx_description
1 polymer ?
#
loop_
_entity_poly.entity_id
_entity_poly.type
_entity_poly.pdbx_seq_one_letter_code
_entity_poly.pdbx_strand_id
1 'polypeptide(L)'
;MSQETNSDGPAESDVTTAASGIYPSSSEESGSSSDDERGPFSSLMWDLIFGDSSSEDELDDQIEDMMLRAAGAPPAALRKFAAQREEVRAKAAAFRRKVAAERKAMRKKMRALRRETKALQREGKEFTDLLHKDISGYTAAQRAEYFRELDRRSKRVRGGGGSGGGGKGGGG
;
A
#
# COMPACT_ATOMS: atom_id res chain seq x y z
N MET A 1 -10.44 74.78 -7.27
CA MET A 1 -9.78 74.43 -8.54
C MET A 1 -8.60 73.56 -8.16
N SER A 2 -8.48 72.26 -8.45
CA SER A 2 -9.28 71.35 -9.29
C SER A 2 -9.21 69.94 -8.69
N GLN A 3 -10.28 69.17 -8.89
CA GLN A 3 -10.41 67.74 -8.58
C GLN A 3 -9.85 66.94 -9.76
N GLU A 4 -9.20 65.80 -9.49
CA GLU A 4 -8.95 64.76 -10.49
C GLU A 4 -9.79 63.52 -10.16
N THR A 5 -10.57 63.10 -11.15
CA THR A 5 -11.42 61.91 -11.20
C THR A 5 -10.89 61.00 -12.30
N ASN A 6 -10.92 59.67 -12.11
CA ASN A 6 -11.10 58.61 -13.13
C ASN A 6 -11.25 57.30 -12.32
N SER A 7 -12.45 56.71 -12.11
CA SER A 7 -13.28 55.85 -13.01
C SER A 7 -12.47 54.73 -13.70
N ASP A 8 -12.90 53.49 -13.82
CA ASP A 8 -14.17 52.83 -13.47
C ASP A 8 -13.95 51.29 -13.50
N GLY A 9 -14.92 50.56 -12.97
CA GLY A 9 -14.93 49.11 -12.84
C GLY A 9 -15.25 48.30 -14.12
N PRO A 10 -15.74 47.05 -13.97
CA PRO A 10 -15.36 45.87 -14.77
C PRO A 10 -16.33 45.55 -15.91
N ALA A 11 -15.93 44.69 -16.87
CA ALA A 11 -16.65 43.45 -17.20
C ALA A 11 -16.14 42.66 -18.44
N GLU A 12 -16.37 41.33 -18.35
CA GLU A 12 -16.81 40.31 -19.32
C GLU A 12 -16.06 39.96 -20.64
N SER A 13 -15.92 38.63 -20.85
CA SER A 13 -15.87 37.88 -22.14
C SER A 13 -15.23 36.49 -21.89
N ASP A 14 -15.63 35.34 -22.41
CA ASP A 14 -16.83 34.83 -23.06
C ASP A 14 -16.75 33.29 -22.96
N VAL A 15 -17.83 32.63 -22.54
CA VAL A 15 -17.97 31.16 -22.57
C VAL A 15 -18.64 30.79 -23.88
N THR A 16 -17.92 30.12 -24.78
CA THR A 16 -18.50 29.52 -26.00
C THR A 16 -18.68 28.02 -25.85
N THR A 17 -19.85 27.55 -26.28
CA THR A 17 -20.40 26.21 -26.10
C THR A 17 -20.35 25.41 -27.41
N ALA A 18 -20.32 24.08 -27.28
CA ALA A 18 -20.76 23.03 -28.20
C ALA A 18 -19.79 22.50 -29.28
N ALA A 19 -19.43 21.22 -29.14
CA ALA A 19 -19.61 20.25 -30.23
C ALA A 19 -19.82 18.85 -29.67
N SER A 20 -21.01 18.31 -29.95
CA SER A 20 -21.44 16.92 -29.76
C SER A 20 -20.78 16.02 -30.81
N GLY A 21 -20.29 14.85 -30.40
CA GLY A 21 -19.86 13.77 -31.28
C GLY A 21 -20.05 12.42 -30.58
N ILE A 22 -21.01 11.63 -31.05
CA ILE A 22 -21.37 10.29 -30.56
C ILE A 22 -20.73 9.23 -31.47
N TYR A 23 -20.39 8.06 -30.87
CA TYR A 23 -20.15 6.69 -31.40
C TYR A 23 -18.68 6.19 -31.44
N PRO A 24 -18.42 4.86 -31.36
CA PRO A 24 -19.00 3.78 -30.52
C PRO A 24 -17.92 2.89 -29.83
N SER A 25 -18.37 1.84 -29.13
CA SER A 25 -17.61 0.88 -28.29
C SER A 25 -16.49 0.04 -28.91
N SER A 26 -15.63 -0.41 -27.99
CA SER A 26 -15.02 -1.76 -27.84
C SER A 26 -13.65 -2.06 -28.46
N SER A 27 -12.72 -2.40 -27.53
CA SER A 27 -11.69 -3.47 -27.53
C SER A 27 -10.65 -3.45 -28.69
N GLU A 28 -9.36 -3.74 -28.54
CA GLU A 28 -8.69 -4.84 -27.84
C GLU A 28 -7.21 -4.47 -27.52
N GLU A 29 -6.65 -5.23 -26.58
CA GLU A 29 -5.24 -5.63 -26.44
C GLU A 29 -4.10 -4.62 -26.66
N SER A 30 -3.45 -4.29 -25.54
CA SER A 30 -1.99 -4.15 -25.53
C SER A 30 -1.50 -4.71 -24.21
N GLY A 31 -1.01 -5.95 -24.27
CA GLY A 31 -0.18 -6.51 -23.22
C GLY A 31 1.08 -5.67 -23.08
N SER A 32 1.20 -4.99 -21.95
CA SER A 32 2.49 -4.53 -21.47
C SER A 32 2.71 -5.16 -20.11
N SER A 33 3.45 -6.27 -20.13
CA SER A 33 4.15 -6.79 -18.96
C SER A 33 5.21 -5.77 -18.58
N SER A 34 4.85 -4.86 -17.68
CA SER A 34 5.82 -4.00 -17.03
C SER A 34 5.62 -4.19 -15.54
N ASP A 35 6.58 -4.88 -14.94
CA ASP A 35 6.82 -4.87 -13.50
C ASP A 35 7.04 -3.43 -13.05
N ASP A 36 5.95 -2.70 -12.81
CA ASP A 36 6.00 -1.40 -12.15
C ASP A 36 6.18 -1.62 -10.63
N GLU A 37 7.41 -1.98 -10.27
CA GLU A 37 8.04 -1.70 -8.98
C GLU A 37 8.15 -0.17 -8.77
N ARG A 38 7.02 0.55 -8.81
CA ARG A 38 7.00 2.01 -8.64
C ARG A 38 5.70 2.50 -8.01
N GLY A 39 5.48 2.12 -6.75
CA GLY A 39 4.94 3.10 -5.82
C GLY A 39 6.03 4.17 -5.57
N PRO A 40 5.71 5.48 -5.53
CA PRO A 40 6.69 6.57 -5.40
C PRO A 40 7.50 6.57 -4.08
N PHE A 41 7.20 5.64 -3.16
CA PHE A 41 7.96 5.35 -1.94
C PHE A 41 8.58 3.95 -2.02
N SER A 42 9.36 3.71 -3.07
CA SER A 42 10.00 2.41 -3.31
C SER A 42 10.96 2.05 -2.17
N SER A 43 11.17 0.75 -1.92
CA SER A 43 12.00 0.24 -0.82
C SER A 43 13.40 0.87 -0.76
N LEU A 44 13.92 1.33 -1.90
CA LEU A 44 15.18 2.08 -2.04
C LEU A 44 15.17 3.42 -1.29
N MET A 45 14.05 4.13 -1.26
CA MET A 45 13.93 5.42 -0.56
C MET A 45 13.94 5.23 0.96
N TRP A 46 13.37 4.12 1.47
CA TRP A 46 13.42 3.80 2.90
C TRP A 46 14.79 3.26 3.33
N ASP A 47 15.51 2.53 2.48
CA ASP A 47 16.91 2.16 2.74
C ASP A 47 17.83 3.37 2.64
N LEU A 48 17.55 4.35 1.77
CA LEU A 48 18.33 5.59 1.72
C LEU A 48 18.11 6.47 2.95
N ILE A 49 16.86 6.60 3.44
CA ILE A 49 16.54 7.44 4.62
C ILE A 49 16.99 6.79 5.95
N PHE A 50 17.08 5.46 6.04
CA PHE A 50 17.37 4.75 7.30
C PHE A 50 18.59 3.82 7.27
N GLY A 51 19.22 3.64 6.10
CA GLY A 51 20.29 2.67 5.87
C GLY A 51 21.68 3.28 5.66
N ASP A 52 21.79 4.59 5.39
CA ASP A 52 23.07 5.23 5.01
C ASP A 52 23.69 6.14 6.08
N SER A 53 23.17 6.14 7.31
CA SER A 53 23.65 7.05 8.37
C SER A 53 24.95 6.60 9.04
N SER A 54 25.43 5.37 8.81
CA SER A 54 26.50 4.80 9.66
C SER A 54 27.84 5.52 9.49
N SER A 55 28.14 6.03 8.30
CA SER A 55 29.37 6.79 8.03
C SER A 55 29.26 8.26 8.46
N GLU A 56 28.07 8.84 8.43
CA GLU A 56 27.82 10.19 8.94
C GLU A 56 27.86 10.22 10.46
N ASP A 57 27.22 9.22 11.10
CA ASP A 57 27.28 9.02 12.55
C ASP A 57 28.76 8.97 13.00
N GLU A 58 29.65 8.25 12.30
CA GLU A 58 31.09 8.17 12.65
C GLU A 58 31.89 9.47 12.46
N LEU A 59 31.44 10.38 11.61
CA LEU A 59 32.10 11.67 11.38
C LEU A 59 31.70 12.70 12.43
N ASP A 60 30.40 12.82 12.72
CA ASP A 60 29.86 13.70 13.78
C ASP A 60 30.49 13.34 15.12
N ASP A 61 30.62 12.05 15.33
CA ASP A 61 31.28 11.38 16.44
C ASP A 61 32.74 11.79 16.68
N GLN A 62 33.51 11.98 15.61
CA GLN A 62 34.91 12.44 15.67
C GLN A 62 34.99 13.95 15.89
N ILE A 63 34.07 14.70 15.26
CA ILE A 63 33.96 16.15 15.42
C ILE A 63 33.62 16.49 16.88
N GLU A 64 32.67 15.78 17.50
CA GLU A 64 32.31 15.96 18.91
C GLU A 64 33.45 15.64 19.87
N ASP A 65 34.18 14.54 19.65
CA ASP A 65 35.34 14.18 20.50
C ASP A 65 36.46 15.22 20.38
N MET A 66 36.72 15.71 19.15
CA MET A 66 37.68 16.79 18.91
C MET A 66 37.24 18.09 19.60
N MET A 67 35.96 18.46 19.55
CA MET A 67 35.44 19.65 20.23
C MET A 67 35.54 19.55 21.75
N LEU A 68 35.18 18.39 22.34
CA LEU A 68 35.29 18.18 23.78
C LEU A 68 36.74 18.24 24.25
N ARG A 69 37.68 17.69 23.47
CA ARG A 69 39.12 17.80 23.75
C ARG A 69 39.63 19.24 23.61
N ALA A 70 39.23 19.95 22.56
CA ALA A 70 39.60 21.34 22.33
C ALA A 70 39.05 22.29 23.42
N ALA A 71 37.88 21.97 23.99
CA ALA A 71 37.30 22.67 25.13
C ALA A 71 37.96 22.33 26.48
N GLY A 72 38.97 21.45 26.50
CA GLY A 72 39.69 21.06 27.72
C GLY A 72 38.90 20.13 28.62
N ALA A 73 37.94 19.36 28.09
CA ALA A 73 37.15 18.42 28.90
C ALA A 73 38.05 17.38 29.60
N PRO A 74 37.82 17.11 30.89
CA PRO A 74 38.63 16.15 31.62
C PRO A 74 38.42 14.72 31.07
N PRO A 75 39.41 13.81 31.16
CA PRO A 75 39.30 12.45 30.62
C PRO A 75 38.10 11.66 31.15
N ALA A 76 37.66 11.92 32.38
CA ALA A 76 36.47 11.30 32.96
C ALA A 76 35.17 11.74 32.25
N ALA A 77 35.09 12.98 31.77
CA ALA A 77 33.95 13.49 31.02
C ALA A 77 33.91 12.87 29.61
N LEU A 78 35.06 12.77 28.94
CA LEU A 78 35.17 12.10 27.62
C LEU A 78 34.70 10.63 27.68
N ARG A 79 35.11 9.89 28.73
CA ARG A 79 34.66 8.49 28.93
C ARG A 79 33.16 8.38 29.17
N LYS A 80 32.57 9.29 29.95
CA LYS A 80 31.13 9.32 30.18
C LYS A 80 30.36 9.62 28.90
N PHE A 81 30.84 10.57 28.10
CA PHE A 81 30.24 10.92 26.82
C PHE A 81 30.30 9.76 25.82
N ALA A 82 31.46 9.10 25.70
CA ALA A 82 31.61 7.91 24.86
C ALA A 82 30.66 6.78 25.27
N ALA A 83 30.51 6.52 26.58
CA ALA A 83 29.59 5.51 27.09
C ALA A 83 28.12 5.85 26.80
N GLN A 84 27.72 7.11 26.97
CA GLN A 84 26.37 7.58 26.62
C GLN A 84 26.10 7.42 25.13
N ARG A 85 27.10 7.73 24.28
CA ARG A 85 26.94 7.60 22.83
C ARG A 85 26.81 6.16 22.39
N GLU A 86 27.59 5.26 22.97
CA GLU A 86 27.45 3.82 22.73
C GLU A 86 26.08 3.31 23.18
N GLU A 87 25.58 3.76 24.33
CA GLU A 87 24.23 3.41 24.80
C GLU A 87 23.13 3.88 23.83
N VAL A 88 23.23 5.12 23.34
CA VAL A 88 22.29 5.67 22.34
C VAL A 88 22.39 4.88 21.04
N ARG A 89 23.59 4.57 20.55
CA ARG A 89 23.81 3.78 19.33
C ARG A 89 23.21 2.39 19.46
N ALA A 90 23.41 1.73 20.60
CA ALA A 90 22.84 0.41 20.87
C ALA A 90 21.30 0.45 20.87
N LYS A 91 20.69 1.45 21.52
CA LYS A 91 19.23 1.65 21.52
C LYS A 91 18.69 1.94 20.12
N ALA A 92 19.36 2.79 19.35
CA ALA A 92 19.00 3.10 17.97
C ALA A 92 19.08 1.85 17.08
N ALA A 93 20.15 1.07 17.18
CA ALA A 93 20.31 -0.18 16.44
C ALA A 93 19.21 -1.20 16.81
N ALA A 94 18.89 -1.34 18.10
CA ALA A 94 17.80 -2.20 18.54
C ALA A 94 16.44 -1.75 18.00
N PHE A 95 16.18 -0.44 17.95
CA PHE A 95 14.97 0.13 17.37
C PHE A 95 14.89 -0.11 15.86
N ARG A 96 15.97 0.15 15.10
CA ARG A 96 16.05 -0.13 13.65
C ARG A 96 15.74 -1.61 13.36
N ARG A 97 16.26 -2.55 14.17
CA ARG A 97 15.94 -3.98 14.07
C ARG A 97 14.46 -4.30 14.29
N LYS A 98 13.82 -3.69 15.31
CA LYS A 98 12.38 -3.86 15.57
C LYS A 98 11.55 -3.36 14.39
N VAL A 99 11.83 -2.16 13.90
CA VAL A 99 11.15 -1.57 12.74
C VAL A 99 11.32 -2.45 11.50
N ALA A 100 12.52 -2.97 11.24
CA ALA A 100 12.76 -3.88 10.13
C ALA A 100 11.94 -5.18 10.24
N ALA A 101 11.84 -5.76 11.45
CA ALA A 101 11.05 -6.96 11.70
C ALA A 101 9.54 -6.70 11.48
N GLU A 102 9.01 -5.60 11.98
CA GLU A 102 7.61 -5.21 11.78
C GLU A 102 7.29 -4.95 10.31
N ARG A 103 8.17 -4.25 9.59
CA ARG A 103 8.05 -4.03 8.14
C ARG A 103 8.00 -5.36 7.38
N LYS A 104 8.87 -6.30 7.72
CA LYS A 104 8.86 -7.64 7.12
C LYS A 104 7.55 -8.37 7.39
N ALA A 105 7.04 -8.31 8.62
CA ALA A 105 5.76 -8.91 8.99
C ALA A 105 4.58 -8.27 8.22
N MET A 106 4.55 -6.94 8.12
CA MET A 106 3.53 -6.21 7.36
C MET A 106 3.56 -6.58 5.88
N ARG A 107 4.74 -6.62 5.25
CA ARG A 107 4.89 -7.06 3.85
C ARG A 107 4.36 -8.48 3.65
N LYS A 108 4.61 -9.40 4.59
CA LYS A 108 4.06 -10.77 4.54
C LYS A 108 2.53 -10.77 4.60
N LYS A 109 1.93 -9.99 5.51
CA LYS A 109 0.46 -9.85 5.62
C LYS A 109 -0.15 -9.26 4.35
N MET A 110 0.43 -8.20 3.81
CA MET A 110 -0.04 -7.59 2.56
C MET A 110 0.05 -8.55 1.36
N ARG A 111 1.11 -9.35 1.27
CA ARG A 111 1.22 -10.38 0.22
C ARG A 111 0.16 -11.47 0.38
N ALA A 112 -0.14 -11.89 1.60
CA ALA A 112 -1.20 -12.86 1.87
C ALA A 112 -2.57 -12.29 1.48
N LEU A 113 -2.88 -11.07 1.92
CA LEU A 113 -4.13 -10.38 1.58
C LEU A 113 -4.29 -10.23 0.07
N ARG A 114 -3.24 -9.80 -0.65
CA ARG A 114 -3.29 -9.70 -2.12
C ARG A 114 -3.59 -11.05 -2.80
N ARG A 115 -3.07 -12.16 -2.27
CA ARG A 115 -3.36 -13.50 -2.81
C ARG A 115 -4.81 -13.88 -2.57
N GLU A 116 -5.31 -13.62 -1.37
CA GLU A 116 -6.72 -13.85 -1.01
C GLU A 116 -7.66 -13.00 -1.86
N THR A 117 -7.39 -11.71 -2.02
CA THR A 117 -8.19 -10.83 -2.89
C THR A 117 -8.20 -11.31 -4.33
N LYS A 118 -7.04 -11.74 -4.87
CA LYS A 118 -6.98 -12.33 -6.23
C LYS A 118 -7.77 -13.62 -6.33
N ALA A 119 -7.77 -14.46 -5.30
CA ALA A 119 -8.57 -15.68 -5.27
C ALA A 119 -10.06 -15.36 -5.27
N LEU A 120 -10.52 -14.44 -4.41
CA LEU A 120 -11.91 -13.98 -4.37
C LEU A 120 -12.35 -13.37 -5.71
N GLN A 121 -11.49 -12.57 -6.36
CA GLN A 121 -11.78 -12.03 -7.69
C GLN A 121 -11.96 -13.13 -8.73
N ARG A 122 -11.13 -14.18 -8.71
CA ARG A 122 -11.27 -15.33 -9.62
C ARG A 122 -12.57 -16.08 -9.37
N GLU A 123 -12.88 -16.35 -8.11
CA GLU A 123 -14.13 -17.04 -7.73
C GLU A 123 -15.36 -16.22 -8.12
N GLY A 124 -15.33 -14.91 -7.91
CA GLY A 124 -16.38 -13.99 -8.34
C GLY A 124 -16.57 -14.02 -9.86
N LYS A 125 -15.47 -13.96 -10.62
CA LYS A 125 -15.52 -14.06 -12.08
C LYS A 125 -16.11 -15.40 -12.55
N GLU A 126 -15.65 -16.51 -11.99
CA GLU A 126 -16.18 -17.84 -12.29
C GLU A 126 -17.68 -17.99 -11.98
N PHE A 127 -18.17 -17.31 -10.95
CA PHE A 127 -19.59 -17.27 -10.61
C PHE A 127 -20.39 -16.42 -11.60
N THR A 128 -19.88 -15.24 -11.95
CA THR A 128 -20.49 -14.36 -12.95
C THR A 128 -20.52 -15.01 -14.34
N ASP A 129 -19.44 -15.67 -14.75
CA ASP A 129 -19.37 -16.41 -16.01
C ASP A 129 -20.40 -17.54 -16.05
N LEU A 130 -20.62 -18.21 -14.91
CA LEU A 130 -21.65 -19.24 -14.80
C LEU A 130 -23.05 -18.66 -14.94
N LEU A 131 -23.33 -17.50 -14.33
CA LEU A 131 -24.62 -16.80 -14.45
C LEU A 131 -24.95 -16.38 -15.88
N HIS A 132 -23.94 -16.05 -16.69
CA HIS A 132 -24.12 -15.66 -18.09
C HIS A 132 -24.24 -16.84 -19.05
N LYS A 133 -24.13 -18.08 -18.57
CA LYS A 133 -24.23 -19.26 -19.43
C LYS A 133 -25.66 -19.45 -19.90
N ASP A 134 -25.86 -19.59 -21.21
CA ASP A 134 -27.16 -19.94 -21.76
C ASP A 134 -27.52 -21.41 -21.39
N ILE A 135 -28.68 -21.58 -20.76
CA ILE A 135 -29.21 -22.87 -20.31
C ILE A 135 -30.53 -23.24 -21.00
N SER A 136 -30.95 -22.48 -22.01
CA SER A 136 -32.20 -22.69 -22.75
C SER A 136 -32.27 -24.09 -23.39
N GLY A 137 -31.13 -24.59 -23.88
CA GLY A 137 -31.01 -25.93 -24.48
C GLY A 137 -30.76 -27.09 -23.49
N TYR A 138 -30.74 -26.84 -22.18
CA TYR A 138 -30.42 -27.90 -21.21
C TYR A 138 -31.58 -28.87 -20.98
N THR A 139 -31.23 -30.14 -20.77
CA THR A 139 -32.15 -31.14 -20.20
C THR A 139 -32.41 -30.86 -18.73
N ALA A 140 -33.44 -31.51 -18.15
CA ALA A 140 -33.75 -31.38 -16.72
C ALA A 140 -32.57 -31.78 -15.82
N ALA A 141 -31.85 -32.85 -16.17
CA ALA A 141 -30.67 -33.30 -15.43
C ALA A 141 -29.54 -32.26 -15.49
N GLN A 142 -29.27 -31.68 -16.67
CA GLN A 142 -28.25 -30.65 -16.85
C GLN A 142 -28.58 -29.35 -16.10
N ARG A 143 -29.86 -28.95 -16.06
CA ARG A 143 -30.30 -27.81 -15.25
C ARG A 143 -30.11 -28.05 -13.76
N ALA A 144 -30.41 -29.26 -13.27
CA ALA A 144 -30.20 -29.60 -11.87
C ALA A 144 -28.71 -29.50 -11.48
N GLU A 145 -27.81 -30.02 -12.33
CA GLU A 145 -26.36 -29.88 -12.13
C GLU A 145 -25.89 -28.43 -12.19
N TYR A 146 -26.41 -27.64 -13.13
CA TYR A 146 -26.12 -26.21 -13.23
C TYR A 146 -26.49 -25.46 -11.94
N PHE A 147 -27.69 -25.68 -11.40
CA PHE A 147 -28.12 -25.01 -10.16
C PHE A 147 -27.33 -25.49 -8.93
N ARG A 148 -26.93 -26.77 -8.87
CA ARG A 148 -26.01 -27.27 -7.82
C ARG A 148 -24.67 -26.55 -7.87
N GLU A 149 -24.10 -26.40 -9.06
CA GLU A 149 -22.83 -25.70 -9.25
C GLU A 149 -22.94 -24.20 -8.97
N LEU A 150 -24.08 -23.58 -9.31
CA LEU A 150 -24.38 -22.20 -9.00
C LEU A 150 -24.44 -21.96 -7.48
N ASP A 151 -25.15 -22.82 -6.74
CA ASP A 151 -25.23 -22.77 -5.27
C ASP A 151 -23.85 -22.98 -4.63
N ARG A 152 -23.07 -23.95 -5.12
CA ARG A 152 -21.70 -24.21 -4.66
C ARG A 152 -20.78 -23.00 -4.86
N ARG A 153 -20.85 -22.32 -6.01
CA ARG A 153 -20.04 -21.13 -6.31
C ARG A 153 -20.51 -19.91 -5.53
N SER A 154 -21.81 -19.71 -5.38
CA SER A 154 -22.40 -18.64 -4.56
C SER A 154 -21.87 -18.68 -3.12
N LYS A 155 -21.78 -19.88 -2.53
CA LYS A 155 -21.22 -20.09 -1.18
C LYS A 155 -19.73 -19.77 -1.08
N ARG A 156 -18.94 -19.98 -2.15
CA ARG A 156 -17.51 -19.62 -2.16
C ARG A 156 -17.30 -18.10 -2.22
N VAL A 157 -18.05 -17.43 -3.08
CA VAL A 157 -18.02 -15.96 -3.22
C VAL A 157 -18.52 -15.24 -1.97
N ARG A 158 -19.62 -15.72 -1.36
CA ARG A 158 -20.23 -15.12 -0.17
C ARG A 158 -19.59 -15.59 1.15
N GLY A 159 -18.96 -16.76 1.14
CA GLY A 159 -18.55 -17.49 2.34
C GLY A 159 -17.08 -17.89 2.37
N GLY A 160 -16.20 -17.14 1.69
CA GLY A 160 -14.75 -17.27 1.80
C GLY A 160 -14.27 -17.11 3.25
N GLY A 161 -14.36 -18.19 4.04
CA GLY A 161 -13.97 -18.25 5.45
C GLY A 161 -14.79 -19.20 6.32
N GLY A 162 -15.14 -20.42 5.88
CA GLY A 162 -16.07 -21.27 6.64
C GLY A 162 -15.94 -22.78 6.48
N SER A 163 -14.73 -23.31 6.28
CA SER A 163 -14.47 -24.74 6.51
C SER A 163 -13.82 -24.90 7.89
N GLY A 164 -14.62 -25.05 8.95
CA GLY A 164 -14.11 -25.44 10.27
C GLY A 164 -14.83 -24.78 11.44
N GLY A 165 -16.04 -25.23 11.74
CA GLY A 165 -16.80 -24.76 12.90
C GLY A 165 -17.90 -25.74 13.26
N GLY A 166 -17.51 -26.98 13.59
CA GLY A 166 -18.41 -27.98 14.13
C GLY A 166 -18.99 -27.49 15.46
N GLY A 167 -20.20 -26.94 15.41
CA GLY A 167 -21.03 -26.74 16.59
C GLY A 167 -21.42 -28.08 17.16
N LYS A 168 -20.61 -28.62 18.09
CA LYS A 168 -21.11 -29.61 19.04
C LYS A 168 -21.90 -28.85 20.10
N GLY A 169 -23.22 -28.95 20.00
CA GLY A 169 -24.11 -28.66 21.12
C GLY A 169 -23.78 -29.59 22.28
N GLY A 170 -23.43 -29.01 23.42
CA GLY A 170 -23.43 -29.68 24.72
C GLY A 170 -24.64 -29.18 25.48
N GLY A 171 -25.74 -29.94 25.39
CA GLY A 171 -26.79 -29.91 26.40
C GLY A 171 -26.41 -30.88 27.53
N GLY A 172 -26.65 -30.46 28.76
CA GLY A 172 -26.37 -31.18 29.99
C GLY A 172 -26.33 -30.23 31.16
#